data_AF-A0A9R1TF22-F1
#
_entry.id   AF-A0A9R1TF22-F1
#
_cell.length_a   1.000
_cell.length_b   1.000
_cell.length_c   1.000
_cell.angle_alpha   90.00
_cell.angle_beta   90.00
_cell.angle_gamma   90.00
#
_symmetry.space_group_name_H-M   'P 1'
#
loop_
_entity.id
_entity.type
_entity.pdbx_description
1 polymer ?
#
loop_
_entity_poly.entity_id
_entity_poly.type
_entity_poly.pdbx_seq_one_letter_code
_entity_poly.pdbx_strand_id
1 'polypeptide(L)'
;MVDYSKWKDIEISDDEDDTHPNIDTPSLFRWRHQARMERMEERKREKEELEKKKNETLQKLKETKQKIDKLEKEQVITEDLDSMKKALQQLELEEMKVIEKEQELEKKEKLTPWNVDTIAQPGFAKTVINTKPRRTDEDADLPDDIKEQKMKDFIKENEKKLKKFGMLRKHDDSKAYLQENPQLVCENTANYLVIWCMNLEMEEKHDLMEHVAHQCICMQYILELSKQLNIDPRACVGSFFSRIQIAEVEYKKSFDDELTAFKDRIRKRAAEKIAEVIKEAEEEEKKTRLGPGGLDPLEVFNSLPEPLQKCFESQDIPLLQKTISEMPEDEARYHMKRCIDSGLWVPDANSKQNGDEEEPIYSEAKDVPTPDPE
;
A
#
# COMPACT_ATOMS: atom_id res chain seq x y z
N MET A 1 44.46 7.88 -30.00
CA MET A 1 44.64 7.66 -28.55
C MET A 1 43.92 8.81 -27.85
N VAL A 2 43.00 8.52 -26.93
CA VAL A 2 42.27 9.54 -26.17
C VAL A 2 43.16 10.03 -25.02
N ASP A 3 43.18 11.34 -24.77
CA ASP A 3 44.03 11.96 -23.75
C ASP A 3 43.22 12.37 -22.50
N TYR A 4 43.61 11.82 -21.36
CA TYR A 4 43.05 12.11 -20.03
C TYR A 4 44.03 12.86 -19.12
N SER A 5 45.17 13.35 -19.66
CA SER A 5 46.24 14.04 -18.91
C SER A 5 45.75 15.25 -18.11
N LYS A 6 44.63 15.86 -18.52
CA LYS A 6 43.96 16.95 -17.79
C LYS A 6 43.66 16.60 -16.33
N TRP A 7 43.39 15.33 -16.01
CA TRP A 7 43.03 14.87 -14.65
C TRP A 7 44.18 14.20 -13.90
N LYS A 8 45.43 14.37 -14.36
CA LYS A 8 46.59 13.73 -13.74
C LYS A 8 46.92 14.28 -12.35
N ASP A 9 46.72 15.58 -12.16
CA ASP A 9 47.12 16.30 -10.95
C ASP A 9 45.87 16.76 -10.19
N ILE A 10 45.30 15.87 -9.37
CA ILE A 10 44.15 16.15 -8.49
C ILE A 10 44.62 16.09 -7.03
N GLU A 11 44.36 17.15 -6.27
CA GLU A 11 44.65 17.25 -4.85
C GLU A 11 43.37 17.05 -4.03
N ILE A 12 43.32 15.95 -3.28
CA ILE A 12 42.23 15.59 -2.36
C ILE A 12 42.77 15.73 -0.93
N SER A 13 42.22 16.67 -0.16
CA SER A 13 42.72 16.96 1.19
C SER A 13 42.45 15.84 2.20
N ASP A 14 41.42 15.04 1.95
CA ASP A 14 40.92 13.92 2.73
C ASP A 14 41.17 12.56 2.05
N ASP A 15 42.25 12.46 1.27
CA ASP A 15 42.66 11.22 0.62
C ASP A 15 43.05 10.16 1.65
N GLU A 16 42.19 9.14 1.81
CA GLU A 16 42.36 8.04 2.76
C GLU A 16 43.43 7.02 2.34
N ASP A 17 43.86 7.04 1.07
CA ASP A 17 44.93 6.19 0.58
C ASP A 17 46.33 6.80 0.85
N ASP A 18 46.44 8.13 0.98
CA ASP A 18 47.69 8.83 1.31
C ASP A 18 47.83 9.10 2.82
N THR A 19 47.97 8.01 3.58
CA THR A 19 48.08 8.00 5.04
C THR A 19 49.37 7.35 5.52
N HIS A 20 49.72 7.57 6.79
CA HIS A 20 50.89 6.97 7.41
C HIS A 20 50.52 6.38 8.78
N PRO A 21 50.94 5.15 9.12
CA PRO A 21 50.54 4.48 10.38
C PRO A 21 50.85 5.25 11.66
N ASN A 22 51.81 6.18 11.62
CA ASN A 22 52.22 7.00 12.75
C ASN A 22 51.63 8.42 12.76
N ILE A 23 50.77 8.78 11.80
CA ILE A 23 50.17 10.11 11.71
C ILE A 23 48.65 9.99 11.90
N ASP A 24 48.10 10.85 12.74
CA ASP A 24 46.66 10.94 12.97
C ASP A 24 45.94 11.53 11.74
N THR A 25 45.15 10.70 11.06
CA THR A 25 44.53 11.05 9.77
C THR A 25 43.49 12.19 9.86
N PRO A 26 42.62 12.30 10.88
CA PRO A 26 41.68 13.41 10.99
C PRO A 26 42.38 14.77 11.16
N SER A 27 43.48 14.80 11.92
CA SER A 27 44.29 16.01 12.09
C SER A 27 45.05 16.36 10.80
N LEU A 28 45.60 15.34 10.12
CA LEU A 28 46.29 15.50 8.84
C LEU A 28 45.37 16.07 7.74
N PHE A 29 44.14 15.56 7.60
CA PHE A 29 43.20 16.04 6.58
C PHE A 29 42.79 17.50 6.80
N ARG A 30 42.56 17.89 8.06
CA ARG A 30 42.30 19.30 8.41
C ARG A 30 43.49 20.18 8.09
N TRP A 31 44.71 19.72 8.40
CA TRP A 31 45.93 20.45 8.09
C TRP A 31 46.14 20.59 6.58
N ARG A 32 45.99 19.52 5.78
CA ARG A 32 46.04 19.55 4.31
C ARG A 32 45.00 20.52 3.74
N HIS A 33 43.77 20.49 4.26
CA HIS A 33 42.72 21.44 3.87
C HIS A 33 43.12 22.90 4.18
N GLN A 34 43.62 23.17 5.38
CA GLN A 34 44.07 24.51 5.77
C GLN A 34 45.22 25.00 4.87
N ALA A 35 46.25 24.16 4.67
CA ALA A 35 47.37 24.48 3.80
C ALA A 35 46.93 24.73 2.34
N ARG A 36 45.88 24.04 1.87
CA ARG A 36 45.27 24.31 0.56
C ARG A 36 44.59 25.68 0.53
N MET A 37 43.79 26.01 1.54
CA MET A 37 43.09 27.29 1.64
C MET A 37 44.09 28.46 1.72
N GLU A 38 45.15 28.32 2.52
CA GLU A 38 46.24 29.31 2.61
C GLU A 38 46.95 29.52 1.26
N ARG A 39 47.33 28.43 0.57
CA ARG A 39 47.92 28.50 -0.79
C ARG A 39 46.98 29.14 -1.82
N MET A 40 45.67 28.96 -1.70
CA MET A 40 44.69 29.60 -2.60
C MET A 40 44.54 31.08 -2.27
N GLU A 41 44.51 31.44 -0.99
CA GLU A 41 44.40 32.83 -0.55
C GLU A 41 45.64 33.65 -0.92
N GLU A 42 46.84 33.11 -0.73
CA GLU A 42 48.10 33.75 -1.13
C GLU A 42 48.14 34.02 -2.64
N ARG A 43 47.79 33.03 -3.46
CA ARG A 43 47.70 33.18 -4.92
C ARG A 43 46.68 34.24 -5.32
N LYS A 44 45.52 34.28 -4.65
CA LYS A 44 44.50 35.30 -4.90
C LYS A 44 45.04 36.69 -4.58
N ARG A 45 45.76 36.88 -3.47
CA ARG A 45 46.39 38.15 -3.11
C ARG A 45 47.46 38.57 -4.13
N GLU A 46 48.32 37.64 -4.55
CA GLU A 46 49.35 37.91 -5.57
C GLU A 46 48.73 38.36 -6.90
N LYS A 47 47.63 37.72 -7.32
CA LYS A 47 46.88 38.10 -8.52
C LYS A 47 46.26 39.49 -8.41
N GLU A 48 45.61 39.80 -7.29
CA GLU A 48 45.01 41.11 -7.03
C GLU A 48 46.06 42.24 -6.99
N GLU A 49 47.23 41.99 -6.39
CA GLU A 49 48.34 42.95 -6.40
C GLU A 49 48.92 43.18 -7.79
N LEU A 50 49.04 42.12 -8.58
CA LEU A 50 49.54 42.22 -9.96
C LEU A 50 48.56 42.99 -10.84
N GLU A 51 47.25 42.74 -10.72
CA GLU A 51 46.22 43.51 -11.43
C GLU A 51 46.24 44.99 -11.06
N LYS A 52 46.40 45.33 -9.77
CA LYS A 52 46.56 46.72 -9.32
C LYS A 52 47.78 47.38 -9.97
N LYS A 53 48.95 46.73 -9.91
CA LYS A 53 50.19 47.23 -10.53
C LYS A 53 50.04 47.40 -12.04
N LYS A 54 49.42 46.43 -12.72
CA LYS A 54 49.13 46.50 -14.16
C LYS A 54 48.27 47.71 -14.51
N ASN A 55 47.19 47.93 -13.76
CA ASN A 55 46.29 49.06 -13.97
C ASN A 55 46.99 50.40 -13.71
N GLU A 56 47.79 50.51 -12.65
CA GLU A 56 48.57 51.72 -12.34
C GLU A 56 49.61 52.02 -13.43
N THR A 57 50.39 51.03 -13.85
CA THR A 57 51.40 51.19 -14.91
C THR A 57 50.74 51.58 -16.24
N LEU A 58 49.60 50.98 -16.58
CA LEU A 58 48.84 51.31 -17.79
C LEU A 58 48.27 52.74 -17.76
N GLN A 59 47.79 53.21 -16.61
CA GLN A 59 47.35 54.59 -16.43
C GLN A 59 48.51 55.57 -16.58
N LYS A 60 49.64 55.33 -15.88
CA LYS A 60 50.84 56.16 -15.96
C LYS A 60 51.41 56.21 -17.38
N LEU A 61 51.40 55.10 -18.12
CA LEU A 61 51.81 55.05 -19.53
C LEU A 61 50.91 55.89 -20.43
N LYS A 62 49.58 55.80 -20.25
CA LYS A 62 48.64 56.62 -21.03
C LYS A 62 48.82 58.11 -20.75
N GLU A 63 48.97 58.49 -19.48
CA GLU A 63 49.17 59.88 -19.09
C GLU A 63 50.49 60.46 -19.60
N THR A 64 51.59 59.70 -19.50
CA THR A 64 52.91 60.14 -19.99
C THR A 64 52.94 60.23 -21.51
N LYS A 65 52.36 59.27 -22.24
CA LYS A 65 52.19 59.35 -23.71
C LYS A 65 51.40 60.59 -24.11
N GLN A 66 50.27 60.86 -23.46
CA GLN A 66 49.46 62.06 -23.73
C GLN A 66 50.19 63.36 -23.40
N LYS A 67 51.03 63.40 -22.36
CA LYS A 67 51.84 64.56 -22.01
C LYS A 67 52.94 64.81 -23.04
N ILE A 68 53.60 63.76 -23.52
CA ILE A 68 54.61 63.85 -24.59
C ILE A 68 53.97 64.32 -25.89
N ASP A 69 52.82 63.76 -26.30
CA ASP A 69 52.10 64.19 -27.51
C ASP A 69 51.67 65.67 -27.47
N LYS A 70 51.36 66.20 -26.29
CA LYS A 70 51.05 67.63 -26.09
C LYS A 70 52.29 68.50 -26.21
N LEU A 71 53.39 68.12 -25.55
CA LEU A 71 54.66 68.85 -25.58
C LEU A 71 55.30 68.85 -26.99
N GLU A 72 55.18 67.76 -27.74
CA GLU A 72 55.67 67.69 -29.13
C GLU A 72 54.87 68.59 -30.08
N LYS A 73 53.58 68.81 -29.81
CA LYS A 73 52.74 69.76 -30.59
C LYS A 73 53.05 71.22 -30.30
N GLU A 74 53.56 71.53 -29.11
CA GLU A 74 53.88 72.90 -28.68
C GLU A 74 55.28 73.37 -29.12
N GLN A 75 56.09 72.51 -29.78
CA GLN A 75 57.43 72.83 -30.35
C GLN A 75 58.44 73.45 -29.36
N VAL A 76 58.28 73.23 -28.06
CA VAL A 76 59.24 73.63 -27.04
C VAL A 76 60.21 72.46 -26.79
N ILE A 77 61.46 72.60 -27.25
CA ILE A 77 62.55 71.67 -26.89
C ILE A 77 63.12 72.13 -25.55
N THR A 78 62.62 71.55 -24.47
CA THR A 78 63.14 71.74 -23.11
C THR A 78 63.76 70.44 -22.60
N GLU A 79 64.70 70.55 -21.64
CA GLU A 79 65.27 69.40 -20.90
C GLU A 79 64.19 68.50 -20.27
N ASP A 80 62.98 69.03 -20.08
CA ASP A 80 61.78 68.33 -19.62
C ASP A 80 61.26 67.27 -20.61
N LEU A 81 61.47 67.43 -21.93
CA LEU A 81 61.02 66.45 -22.92
C LEU A 81 61.89 65.19 -22.88
N ASP A 82 63.21 65.35 -22.73
CA ASP A 82 64.16 64.25 -22.57
C ASP A 82 63.97 63.51 -21.25
N SER A 83 63.62 64.21 -20.17
CA SER A 83 63.30 63.57 -18.88
C SER A 83 62.01 62.76 -18.95
N MET A 84 60.98 63.25 -19.66
CA MET A 84 59.71 62.54 -19.89
C MET A 84 59.87 61.34 -20.83
N LYS A 85 60.71 61.44 -21.87
CA LYS A 85 61.05 60.28 -22.75
C LYS A 85 61.79 59.19 -21.98
N LYS A 86 62.69 59.55 -21.07
CA LYS A 86 63.33 58.59 -20.14
C LYS A 86 62.33 57.96 -19.17
N ALA A 87 61.38 58.75 -18.64
CA ALA A 87 60.32 58.25 -17.78
C ALA A 87 59.37 57.27 -18.52
N LEU A 88 59.07 57.54 -19.79
CA LEU A 88 58.29 56.64 -20.63
C LEU A 88 59.05 55.32 -20.88
N GLN A 89 60.35 55.37 -21.20
CA GLN A 89 61.18 54.17 -21.34
C GLN A 89 61.25 53.34 -20.05
N GLN A 90 61.29 54.00 -18.88
CA GLN A 90 61.24 53.33 -17.59
C GLN A 90 59.88 52.65 -17.35
N LEU A 91 58.77 53.33 -17.67
CA LEU A 91 57.43 52.77 -17.55
C LEU A 91 57.18 51.61 -18.53
N GLU A 92 57.73 51.67 -19.74
CA GLU A 92 57.68 50.55 -20.71
C GLU A 92 58.46 49.33 -20.20
N LEU A 93 59.60 49.56 -19.53
CA LEU A 93 60.36 48.49 -18.89
C LEU A 93 59.64 47.90 -17.66
N GLU A 94 58.89 48.72 -16.92
CA GLU A 94 58.00 48.25 -15.86
C GLU A 94 56.82 47.44 -16.42
N GLU A 95 56.21 47.87 -17.53
CA GLU A 95 55.14 47.14 -18.22
C GLU A 95 55.62 45.76 -18.68
N MET A 96 56.81 45.67 -19.28
CA MET A 96 57.42 44.41 -19.67
C MET A 96 57.60 43.45 -18.48
N LYS A 97 58.02 43.96 -17.31
CA LYS A 97 58.15 43.17 -16.08
C LYS A 97 56.79 42.71 -15.54
N VAL A 98 55.75 43.52 -15.67
CA VAL A 98 54.38 43.15 -15.27
C VAL A 98 53.85 42.04 -16.17
N ILE A 99 54.07 42.13 -17.49
CA ILE A 99 53.68 41.10 -18.46
C ILE A 99 54.42 39.78 -18.18
N GLU A 100 55.71 39.82 -17.90
CA GLU A 100 56.49 38.62 -17.55
C GLU A 100 55.93 37.95 -16.28
N LYS A 101 55.61 38.74 -15.25
CA LYS A 101 54.97 38.23 -14.03
C LYS A 101 53.57 37.68 -14.26
N GLU A 102 52.80 38.26 -15.17
CA GLU A 102 51.47 37.76 -15.55
C GLU A 102 51.57 36.40 -16.24
N GLN A 103 52.54 36.23 -17.15
CA GLN A 103 52.81 34.94 -17.79
C GLN A 103 53.32 33.89 -16.80
N GLU A 104 54.13 34.29 -15.81
CA GLU A 104 54.56 33.40 -14.74
C GLU A 104 53.38 32.92 -13.89
N LEU A 105 52.47 33.83 -13.53
CA LEU A 105 51.27 33.52 -12.76
C LEU A 105 50.30 32.61 -13.55
N GLU A 106 50.14 32.84 -14.86
CA GLU A 106 49.31 31.99 -15.72
C GLU A 106 49.87 30.56 -15.83
N LYS A 107 51.21 30.41 -15.88
CA LYS A 107 51.86 29.09 -15.81
C LYS A 107 51.64 28.43 -14.45
N LYS A 108 51.74 29.19 -13.36
CA LYS A 108 51.42 28.69 -12.01
C LYS A 108 49.97 28.23 -11.92
N GLU A 109 49.01 28.98 -12.46
CA GLU A 109 47.59 28.59 -12.51
C GLU A 109 47.39 27.27 -13.29
N LYS A 110 48.04 27.10 -14.45
CA LYS A 110 47.96 25.86 -15.24
C LYS A 110 48.57 24.64 -14.54
N LEU A 111 49.60 24.85 -13.72
CA LEU A 111 50.28 23.81 -12.95
C LEU A 111 49.56 23.51 -11.62
N THR A 112 48.59 24.33 -11.22
CA THR A 112 47.92 24.11 -9.94
C THR A 112 47.04 22.87 -9.96
N PRO A 113 47.13 22.01 -8.93
CA PRO A 113 46.32 20.82 -8.87
C PRO A 113 44.83 21.14 -8.88
N TRP A 114 44.08 20.27 -9.53
CA TRP A 114 42.62 20.26 -9.47
C TRP A 114 42.15 19.92 -8.06
N ASN A 115 41.15 20.62 -7.56
CA ASN A 115 40.52 20.36 -6.27
C ASN A 115 39.02 20.64 -6.37
N VAL A 116 38.28 20.39 -5.28
CA VAL A 116 36.82 20.57 -5.24
C VAL A 116 36.36 21.97 -5.65
N ASP A 117 37.19 23.00 -5.43
CA ASP A 117 36.88 24.40 -5.71
C ASP A 117 37.21 24.80 -7.17
N THR A 118 38.14 24.08 -7.82
CA THR A 118 38.56 24.34 -9.21
C THR A 118 37.92 23.41 -10.25
N ILE A 119 37.55 22.19 -9.85
CA ILE A 119 36.98 21.16 -10.75
C ILE A 119 35.56 21.53 -11.19
N ALA A 120 34.72 21.98 -10.26
CA ALA A 120 33.31 22.24 -10.54
C ALA A 120 32.72 23.29 -9.59
N GLN A 121 31.65 23.94 -10.05
CA GLN A 121 30.78 24.78 -9.22
C GLN A 121 29.41 24.12 -9.11
N PRO A 122 28.66 24.34 -8.02
CA PRO A 122 27.32 23.79 -7.87
C PRO A 122 26.39 24.36 -8.95
N GLY A 123 26.09 23.56 -9.98
CA GLY A 123 25.20 23.98 -11.08
C GLY A 123 23.72 23.94 -10.73
N PHE A 124 23.31 22.97 -9.89
CA PHE A 124 21.93 22.82 -9.43
C PHE A 124 21.91 22.12 -8.08
N ALA A 125 21.11 22.63 -7.14
CA ALA A 125 20.86 22.00 -5.85
C ALA A 125 19.36 22.03 -5.56
N LYS A 126 18.74 20.85 -5.44
CA LYS A 126 17.33 20.71 -5.05
C LYS A 126 17.20 19.65 -3.96
N THR A 127 16.75 20.09 -2.79
CA THR A 127 16.39 19.23 -1.68
C THR A 127 14.89 18.96 -1.71
N VAL A 128 14.50 17.68 -1.73
CA VAL A 128 13.10 17.26 -1.57
C VAL A 128 13.03 16.45 -0.29
N ILE A 129 12.31 16.98 0.70
CA ILE A 129 12.03 16.27 1.94
C ILE A 129 10.69 15.56 1.76
N ASN A 130 10.69 14.23 1.85
CA ASN A 130 9.46 13.45 1.80
C ASN A 130 8.74 13.51 3.16
N THR A 131 8.11 14.65 3.45
CA THR A 131 7.23 14.79 4.61
C THR A 131 5.99 13.94 4.37
N LYS A 132 5.89 12.81 5.07
CA LYS A 132 4.74 11.90 4.94
C LYS A 132 3.47 12.63 5.35
N PRO A 133 2.36 12.50 4.59
CA PRO A 133 1.08 13.02 5.03
C PRO A 133 0.69 12.38 6.37
N ARG A 134 -0.02 13.13 7.22
CA ARG A 134 -0.68 12.52 8.37
C ARG A 134 -1.71 11.51 7.86
N ARG A 135 -1.88 10.41 8.59
CA ARG A 135 -2.95 9.46 8.30
C ARG A 135 -4.28 10.19 8.38
N THR A 136 -4.91 10.39 7.23
CA THR A 136 -6.32 10.76 7.13
C THR A 136 -7.04 9.45 6.82
N ASP A 137 -8.03 9.06 7.61
CA ASP A 137 -8.82 7.86 7.36
C ASP A 137 -9.80 8.11 6.19
N GLU A 138 -9.29 8.40 5.00
CA GLU A 138 -10.08 8.73 3.81
C GLU A 138 -11.02 7.57 3.40
N ASP A 139 -10.68 6.34 3.77
CA ASP A 139 -11.53 5.18 3.53
C ASP A 139 -12.68 5.06 4.55
N ALA A 140 -12.63 5.73 5.72
CA ALA A 140 -13.72 5.69 6.70
C ALA A 140 -14.98 6.43 6.20
N ASP A 141 -14.78 7.53 5.48
CA ASP A 141 -15.84 8.42 4.98
C ASP A 141 -16.48 7.96 3.65
N LEU A 142 -16.01 6.84 3.08
CA LEU A 142 -16.59 6.30 1.84
C LEU A 142 -17.96 5.63 2.09
N PRO A 143 -18.94 5.79 1.18
CA PRO A 143 -20.18 5.03 1.19
C PRO A 143 -19.92 3.51 1.21
N ASP A 144 -20.77 2.77 1.96
CA ASP A 144 -20.60 1.33 2.18
C ASP A 144 -20.63 0.52 0.87
N ASP A 145 -21.43 0.93 -0.12
CA ASP A 145 -21.48 0.30 -1.45
C ASP A 145 -20.13 0.36 -2.18
N ILE A 146 -19.40 1.48 -2.05
CA ILE A 146 -18.09 1.66 -2.68
C ILE A 146 -17.04 0.83 -1.94
N LYS A 147 -17.12 0.74 -0.61
CA LYS A 147 -16.25 -0.11 0.19
C LYS A 147 -16.42 -1.58 -0.19
N GLU A 148 -17.66 -2.03 -0.40
CA GLU A 148 -17.94 -3.41 -0.82
C GLU A 148 -17.39 -3.71 -2.22
N GLN A 149 -17.54 -2.79 -3.17
CA GLN A 149 -16.97 -2.94 -4.52
C GLN A 149 -15.44 -3.02 -4.48
N LYS A 150 -14.78 -2.07 -3.79
CA LYS A 150 -13.33 -2.09 -3.58
C LYS A 150 -12.86 -3.39 -2.95
N MET A 151 -13.62 -3.92 -1.98
CA MET A 151 -13.32 -5.20 -1.34
C MET A 151 -13.42 -6.35 -2.34
N LYS A 152 -14.49 -6.40 -3.15
CA LYS A 152 -14.66 -7.45 -4.19
C LYS A 152 -13.53 -7.42 -5.21
N ASP A 153 -13.13 -6.24 -5.67
CA ASP A 153 -12.04 -6.10 -6.65
C ASP A 153 -10.69 -6.48 -6.03
N PHE A 154 -10.42 -6.03 -4.80
CA PHE A 154 -9.22 -6.40 -4.06
C PHE A 154 -9.10 -7.92 -3.85
N ILE A 155 -10.21 -8.58 -3.48
CA ILE A 155 -10.24 -10.03 -3.29
C ILE A 155 -9.95 -10.73 -4.62
N LYS A 156 -10.58 -10.32 -5.72
CA LYS A 156 -10.35 -10.93 -7.04
C LYS A 156 -8.90 -10.84 -7.47
N GLU A 157 -8.25 -9.70 -7.27
CA GLU A 157 -6.85 -9.49 -7.65
C GLU A 157 -5.88 -10.28 -6.76
N ASN A 158 -6.21 -10.44 -5.47
CA ASN A 158 -5.28 -10.95 -4.47
C ASN A 158 -5.67 -12.31 -3.88
N GLU A 159 -6.69 -12.99 -4.39
CA GLU A 159 -7.28 -14.20 -3.78
C GLU A 159 -6.23 -15.28 -3.47
N LYS A 160 -5.38 -15.60 -4.44
CA LYS A 160 -4.29 -16.59 -4.26
C LYS A 160 -3.33 -16.17 -3.16
N LYS A 161 -3.02 -14.88 -3.08
CA LYS A 161 -2.10 -14.33 -2.10
C LYS A 161 -2.71 -14.31 -0.70
N LEU A 162 -4.00 -14.00 -0.60
CA LEU A 162 -4.78 -14.01 0.64
C LEU A 162 -4.90 -15.42 1.22
N LYS A 163 -5.26 -16.40 0.38
CA LYS A 163 -5.29 -17.81 0.79
C LYS A 163 -3.91 -18.28 1.25
N LYS A 164 -2.85 -17.97 0.50
CA LYS A 164 -1.47 -18.31 0.90
C LYS A 164 -1.11 -17.72 2.26
N PHE A 165 -1.45 -16.46 2.54
CA PHE A 165 -1.23 -15.85 3.86
C PHE A 165 -1.98 -16.59 4.97
N GLY A 166 -3.27 -16.87 4.79
CA GLY A 166 -4.06 -17.58 5.81
C GLY A 166 -3.61 -19.01 6.09
N MET A 167 -2.84 -19.63 5.17
CA MET A 167 -2.23 -20.95 5.37
C MET A 167 -0.89 -20.90 6.12
N LEU A 168 -0.31 -19.72 6.36
CA LEU A 168 0.94 -19.62 7.13
C LEU A 168 0.68 -19.81 8.63
N ARG A 169 1.73 -20.15 9.39
CA ARG A 169 1.66 -20.26 10.86
C ARG A 169 2.84 -19.64 11.56
N LYS A 170 4.05 -19.92 11.07
CA LYS A 170 5.28 -19.38 11.66
C LYS A 170 5.27 -17.85 11.51
N HIS A 171 5.63 -17.18 12.59
CA HIS A 171 5.68 -15.72 12.63
C HIS A 171 6.70 -15.15 11.63
N ASP A 172 7.85 -15.79 11.47
CA ASP A 172 8.88 -15.35 10.52
C ASP A 172 8.40 -15.45 9.06
N ASP A 173 7.77 -16.57 8.70
CA ASP A 173 7.20 -16.77 7.36
C ASP A 173 6.07 -15.76 7.09
N SER A 174 5.21 -15.52 8.08
CA SER A 174 4.10 -14.57 7.99
C SER A 174 4.61 -13.12 7.84
N LYS A 175 5.68 -12.78 8.58
CA LYS A 175 6.37 -11.48 8.50
C LYS A 175 6.99 -11.27 7.13
N ALA A 176 7.80 -12.22 6.66
CA ALA A 176 8.46 -12.13 5.36
C ALA A 176 7.43 -12.00 4.23
N TYR A 177 6.35 -12.79 4.28
CA TYR A 177 5.31 -12.77 3.28
C TYR A 177 4.56 -11.43 3.20
N LEU A 178 4.25 -10.81 4.35
CA LEU A 178 3.63 -9.48 4.40
C LEU A 178 4.59 -8.36 4.01
N GLN A 179 5.89 -8.52 4.24
CA GLN A 179 6.91 -7.58 3.75
C GLN A 179 7.09 -7.65 2.23
N GLU A 180 7.02 -8.84 1.64
CA GLU A 180 7.01 -9.05 0.19
C GLU A 180 5.70 -8.58 -0.46
N ASN A 181 4.59 -8.61 0.28
CA ASN A 181 3.27 -8.23 -0.21
C ASN A 181 2.60 -7.16 0.68
N PRO A 182 3.12 -5.91 0.71
CA PRO A 182 2.59 -4.85 1.59
C PRO A 182 1.12 -4.50 1.31
N GLN A 183 0.63 -4.74 0.10
CA GLN A 183 -0.75 -4.50 -0.29
C GLN A 183 -1.76 -5.37 0.50
N LEU A 184 -1.33 -6.50 1.07
CA LEU A 184 -2.19 -7.37 1.87
C LEU A 184 -2.42 -6.84 3.29
N VAL A 185 -1.63 -5.87 3.75
CA VAL A 185 -1.76 -5.32 5.11
C VAL A 185 -2.81 -4.21 5.09
N CYS A 186 -4.08 -4.61 5.10
CA CYS A 186 -5.24 -3.72 5.05
C CYS A 186 -6.46 -4.35 5.72
N GLU A 187 -7.49 -3.55 6.00
CA GLU A 187 -8.73 -4.01 6.64
C GLU A 187 -9.48 -5.03 5.76
N ASN A 188 -9.42 -4.87 4.43
CA ASN A 188 -10.06 -5.79 3.48
C ASN A 188 -9.53 -7.23 3.59
N THR A 189 -8.23 -7.39 3.87
CA THR A 189 -7.64 -8.72 4.10
C THR A 189 -8.20 -9.36 5.37
N ALA A 190 -8.31 -8.61 6.46
CA ALA A 190 -8.92 -9.12 7.69
C ALA A 190 -10.38 -9.54 7.44
N ASN A 191 -11.17 -8.72 6.75
CA ASN A 191 -12.55 -9.03 6.41
C ASN A 191 -12.68 -10.29 5.55
N TYR A 192 -11.83 -10.43 4.52
CA TYR A 192 -11.79 -11.64 3.69
C TYR A 192 -11.46 -12.88 4.52
N LEU A 193 -10.48 -12.81 5.42
CA LEU A 193 -10.10 -13.95 6.27
C LEU A 193 -11.24 -14.35 7.22
N VAL A 194 -12.01 -13.39 7.75
CA VAL A 194 -13.21 -13.67 8.56
C VAL A 194 -14.25 -14.42 7.74
N ILE A 195 -14.58 -13.95 6.53
CA ILE A 195 -15.53 -14.61 5.64
C ILE A 195 -15.04 -16.01 5.28
N TRP A 196 -13.76 -16.16 5.00
CA TRP A 196 -13.19 -17.46 4.68
C TRP A 196 -13.27 -18.43 5.86
N CYS A 197 -13.01 -17.97 7.09
CA CYS A 197 -13.20 -18.78 8.30
C CYS A 197 -14.66 -19.23 8.46
N MET A 198 -15.64 -18.34 8.19
CA MET A 198 -17.06 -18.69 8.24
C MET A 198 -17.42 -19.76 7.20
N ASN A 199 -16.97 -19.60 5.96
CA ASN A 199 -17.24 -20.58 4.91
C ASN A 199 -16.62 -21.95 5.24
N LEU A 200 -15.40 -21.97 5.79
CA LEU A 200 -14.75 -23.21 6.23
C LEU A 200 -15.51 -23.90 7.36
N GLU A 201 -16.07 -23.14 8.29
CA GLU A 201 -16.90 -23.69 9.36
C GLU A 201 -18.23 -24.26 8.83
N MET A 202 -18.84 -23.60 7.83
CA MET A 202 -20.03 -24.12 7.14
C MET A 202 -19.73 -25.38 6.31
N GLU A 203 -18.51 -25.51 5.79
CA GLU A 203 -18.03 -26.71 5.09
C GLU A 203 -17.54 -27.83 6.05
N GLU A 204 -17.75 -27.69 7.36
CA GLU A 204 -17.31 -28.63 8.41
C GLU A 204 -15.77 -28.81 8.50
N LYS A 205 -14.99 -27.88 7.95
CA LYS A 205 -13.51 -27.91 7.97
C LYS A 205 -12.95 -27.16 9.19
N HIS A 206 -13.27 -27.65 10.37
CA HIS A 206 -12.94 -27.00 11.65
C HIS A 206 -11.44 -26.75 11.86
N ASP A 207 -10.58 -27.74 11.59
CA ASP A 207 -9.13 -27.61 11.79
C ASP A 207 -8.53 -26.52 10.90
N LEU A 208 -9.01 -26.43 9.65
CA LEU A 208 -8.54 -25.43 8.71
C LEU A 208 -9.04 -24.04 9.10
N MET A 209 -10.29 -23.92 9.58
CA MET A 209 -10.82 -22.68 10.14
C MET A 209 -9.96 -22.19 11.30
N GLU A 210 -9.59 -23.07 12.24
CA GLU A 210 -8.75 -22.70 13.37
C GLU A 210 -7.35 -22.20 12.96
N HIS A 211 -6.81 -22.76 11.89
CA HIS A 211 -5.53 -22.36 11.34
C HIS A 211 -5.60 -20.97 10.69
N VAL A 212 -6.62 -20.74 9.85
CA VAL A 212 -6.84 -19.44 9.19
C VAL A 212 -7.20 -18.35 10.21
N ALA A 213 -7.94 -18.71 11.26
CA ALA A 213 -8.33 -17.80 12.33
C ALA A 213 -7.11 -17.18 13.03
N HIS A 214 -6.03 -17.94 13.21
CA HIS A 214 -4.78 -17.41 13.77
C HIS A 214 -4.21 -16.27 12.93
N GLN A 215 -4.15 -16.45 11.60
CA GLN A 215 -3.66 -15.41 10.68
C GLN A 215 -4.60 -14.20 10.60
N CYS A 216 -5.91 -14.43 10.73
CA CYS A 216 -6.89 -13.35 10.84
C CYS A 216 -6.61 -12.45 12.06
N ILE A 217 -6.37 -13.06 13.23
CA ILE A 217 -6.06 -12.31 14.46
C ILE A 217 -4.71 -11.61 14.35
N CYS A 218 -3.69 -12.26 13.76
CA CYS A 218 -2.42 -11.56 13.46
C CYS A 218 -2.64 -10.29 12.64
N MET A 219 -3.48 -10.35 11.60
CA MET A 219 -3.79 -9.17 10.77
C MET A 219 -4.55 -8.10 11.57
N GLN A 220 -5.54 -8.49 12.38
CA GLN A 220 -6.31 -7.56 13.22
C GLN A 220 -5.41 -6.83 14.23
N TYR A 221 -4.50 -7.55 14.89
CA TYR A 221 -3.53 -6.94 15.81
C TYR A 221 -2.57 -5.97 15.12
N ILE A 222 -2.12 -6.26 13.90
CA ILE A 222 -1.29 -5.33 13.11
C ILE A 222 -2.07 -4.03 12.84
N LEU A 223 -3.35 -4.14 12.46
CA LEU A 223 -4.24 -3.00 12.21
C LEU A 223 -4.53 -2.21 13.49
N GLU A 224 -4.71 -2.89 14.62
CA GLU A 224 -4.94 -2.25 15.92
C GLU A 224 -3.68 -1.50 16.40
N LEU A 225 -2.51 -2.12 16.32
CA LEU A 225 -1.23 -1.48 16.66
C LEU A 225 -1.00 -0.23 15.80
N SER A 226 -1.38 -0.29 14.54
CA SER A 226 -1.33 0.83 13.61
C SER A 226 -2.27 1.98 14.00
N LYS A 227 -3.48 1.68 14.46
CA LYS A 227 -4.43 2.68 14.99
C LYS A 227 -3.90 3.31 16.28
N GLN A 228 -3.36 2.52 17.20
CA GLN A 228 -2.79 3.03 18.46
C GLN A 228 -1.60 3.97 18.24
N LEU A 229 -0.73 3.65 17.26
CA LEU A 229 0.47 4.44 16.99
C LEU A 229 0.26 5.57 15.96
N ASN A 230 -0.91 5.64 15.30
CA ASN A 230 -1.18 6.54 14.17
C ASN A 230 -0.16 6.41 13.03
N ILE A 231 0.32 5.19 12.76
CA ILE A 231 1.27 4.85 11.69
C ILE A 231 0.58 3.95 10.68
N ASP A 232 1.00 3.96 9.42
CA ASP A 232 0.53 3.03 8.40
C ASP A 232 0.72 1.54 8.83
N PRO A 233 -0.32 0.68 8.69
CA PRO A 233 -0.25 -0.73 9.06
C PRO A 233 0.96 -1.49 8.49
N ARG A 234 1.39 -1.14 7.27
CA ARG A 234 2.51 -1.78 6.56
C ARG A 234 3.83 -1.57 7.29
N ALA A 235 4.00 -0.43 7.96
CA ALA A 235 5.19 -0.15 8.75
C ALA A 235 5.16 -0.85 10.13
N CYS A 236 3.97 -1.23 10.62
CA CYS A 236 3.79 -1.88 11.92
C CYS A 236 4.04 -3.40 11.89
N VAL A 237 4.04 -4.03 10.71
CA VAL A 237 4.23 -5.49 10.54
C VAL A 237 5.47 -5.98 11.27
N GLY A 238 6.62 -5.33 11.06
CA GLY A 238 7.88 -5.74 11.69
C GLY A 238 7.82 -5.65 13.21
N SER A 239 7.26 -4.55 13.73
CA SER A 239 7.13 -4.30 15.16
C SER A 239 6.18 -5.29 15.84
N PHE A 240 5.07 -5.66 15.20
CA PHE A 240 4.14 -6.65 15.71
C PHE A 240 4.80 -8.03 15.87
N PHE A 241 5.43 -8.57 14.81
CA PHE A 241 6.02 -9.90 14.88
C PHE A 241 7.24 -9.97 15.80
N SER A 242 8.04 -8.91 15.90
CA SER A 242 9.10 -8.85 16.91
C SER A 242 8.52 -8.83 18.32
N ARG A 243 7.43 -8.07 18.55
CA ARG A 243 6.76 -8.03 19.86
C ARG A 243 6.17 -9.38 20.23
N ILE A 244 5.41 -10.05 19.36
CA ILE A 244 4.76 -11.33 19.70
C ILE A 244 5.78 -12.45 19.99
N GLN A 245 6.97 -12.40 19.37
CA GLN A 245 8.05 -13.36 19.61
C GLN A 245 8.85 -13.09 20.90
N ILE A 246 9.03 -11.82 21.28
CA ILE A 246 9.81 -11.41 22.46
C ILE A 246 8.93 -11.22 23.71
N ALA A 247 7.60 -11.14 23.51
CA ALA A 247 6.64 -10.67 24.49
C ALA A 247 6.64 -11.42 25.83
N GLU A 248 6.33 -10.66 26.88
CA GLU A 248 5.93 -11.17 28.19
C GLU A 248 4.74 -12.14 28.06
N VAL A 249 4.69 -13.13 28.94
CA VAL A 249 3.69 -14.21 28.97
C VAL A 249 2.25 -13.67 28.92
N GLU A 250 2.01 -12.48 29.47
CA GLU A 250 0.71 -11.81 29.50
C GLU A 250 0.20 -11.39 28.12
N TYR A 251 1.05 -10.84 27.25
CA TYR A 251 0.64 -10.42 25.90
C TYR A 251 0.37 -11.62 24.97
N LYS A 252 1.13 -12.71 25.15
CA LYS A 252 0.83 -13.96 24.45
C LYS A 252 -0.50 -14.54 24.91
N LYS A 253 -0.77 -14.48 26.21
CA LYS A 253 -2.04 -14.94 26.78
C LYS A 253 -3.23 -14.13 26.26
N SER A 254 -3.13 -12.81 26.22
CA SER A 254 -4.21 -11.97 25.66
C SER A 254 -4.49 -12.29 24.18
N PHE A 255 -3.43 -12.53 23.40
CA PHE A 255 -3.55 -12.95 22.00
C PHE A 255 -4.27 -14.31 21.87
N ASP A 256 -3.88 -15.29 22.70
CA ASP A 256 -4.49 -16.63 22.69
C ASP A 256 -5.97 -16.60 23.17
N ASP A 257 -6.28 -15.77 24.16
CA ASP A 257 -7.64 -15.55 24.67
C ASP A 257 -8.53 -14.91 23.58
N GLU A 258 -8.03 -13.91 22.86
CA GLU A 258 -8.74 -13.29 21.74
C GLU A 258 -8.94 -14.24 20.56
N LEU A 259 -7.93 -15.06 20.25
CA LEU A 259 -8.04 -16.09 19.23
C LEU A 259 -9.12 -17.10 19.57
N THR A 260 -9.19 -17.53 20.83
CA THR A 260 -10.22 -18.46 21.32
C THR A 260 -11.60 -17.82 21.22
N ALA A 261 -11.76 -16.59 21.71
CA ALA A 261 -13.02 -15.85 21.61
C ALA A 261 -13.44 -15.63 20.15
N PHE A 262 -12.50 -15.42 19.23
CA PHE A 262 -12.78 -15.27 17.81
C PHE A 262 -13.27 -16.57 17.17
N LYS A 263 -12.64 -17.71 17.46
CA LYS A 263 -13.11 -19.03 17.02
C LYS A 263 -14.54 -19.30 17.48
N ASP A 264 -14.84 -19.01 18.74
CA ASP A 264 -16.18 -19.21 19.30
C ASP A 264 -17.23 -18.30 18.62
N ARG A 265 -16.86 -17.06 18.30
CA ARG A 265 -17.73 -16.15 17.52
C ARG A 265 -18.01 -16.68 16.12
N ILE A 266 -17.01 -17.25 15.44
CA ILE A 266 -17.20 -17.85 14.11
C ILE A 266 -18.13 -19.06 14.19
N ARG A 267 -17.89 -19.97 15.13
CA ARG A 267 -18.74 -21.15 15.36
C ARG A 267 -20.20 -20.77 15.58
N LYS A 268 -20.45 -19.79 16.46
CA LYS A 268 -21.81 -19.29 16.73
C LYS A 268 -22.45 -18.69 15.49
N ARG A 269 -21.76 -17.80 14.78
CA ARG A 269 -22.29 -17.16 13.56
C ARG A 269 -22.52 -18.15 12.42
N ALA A 270 -21.67 -19.16 12.27
CA ALA A 270 -21.85 -20.21 11.28
C ALA A 270 -23.10 -21.04 11.60
N ALA A 271 -23.29 -21.42 12.87
CA ALA A 271 -24.49 -22.13 13.32
C ALA A 271 -25.77 -21.30 13.14
N GLU A 272 -25.74 -20.00 13.47
CA GLU A 272 -26.84 -19.06 13.23
C GLU A 272 -27.20 -18.99 11.74
N LYS A 273 -26.20 -18.85 10.87
CA LYS A 273 -26.42 -18.75 9.42
C LYS A 273 -26.92 -20.05 8.80
N ILE A 274 -26.44 -21.20 9.28
CA ILE A 274 -26.98 -22.51 8.87
C ILE A 274 -28.45 -22.64 9.31
N ALA A 275 -28.78 -22.21 10.55
CA ALA A 275 -30.15 -22.23 11.04
C ALA A 275 -31.07 -21.28 10.24
N GLU A 276 -30.57 -20.11 9.83
CA GLU A 276 -31.29 -19.19 8.94
C GLU A 276 -31.57 -19.83 7.57
N VAL A 277 -30.56 -20.45 6.94
CA VAL A 277 -30.72 -21.14 5.65
C VAL A 277 -31.70 -22.31 5.75
N ILE A 278 -31.66 -23.09 6.83
CA ILE A 278 -32.62 -24.17 7.07
C ILE A 278 -34.03 -23.61 7.25
N LYS A 279 -34.19 -22.52 8.01
CA LYS A 279 -35.50 -21.89 8.22
C LYS A 279 -36.06 -21.29 6.93
N GLU A 280 -35.23 -20.66 6.09
CA GLU A 280 -35.62 -20.17 4.78
C GLU A 280 -36.06 -21.31 3.87
N ALA A 281 -35.31 -22.43 3.85
CA ALA A 281 -35.69 -23.63 3.10
C ALA A 281 -37.02 -24.23 3.61
N GLU A 282 -37.23 -24.30 4.93
CA GLU A 282 -38.51 -24.73 5.52
C GLU A 282 -39.67 -23.79 5.15
N GLU A 283 -39.43 -22.48 5.09
CA GLU A 283 -40.43 -21.49 4.68
C GLU A 283 -40.75 -21.57 3.18
N GLU A 284 -39.75 -21.85 2.33
CA GLU A 284 -39.96 -22.13 0.91
C GLU A 284 -40.73 -23.44 0.70
N GLU A 285 -40.36 -24.52 1.40
CA GLU A 285 -41.12 -25.77 1.37
C GLU A 285 -42.57 -25.54 1.82
N LYS A 286 -42.79 -24.80 2.91
CA LYS A 286 -44.14 -24.41 3.36
C LYS A 286 -44.89 -23.67 2.27
N LYS A 287 -44.27 -22.70 1.59
CA LYS A 287 -44.88 -21.96 0.47
C LYS A 287 -45.25 -22.88 -0.70
N THR A 288 -44.41 -23.86 -1.04
CA THR A 288 -44.71 -24.82 -2.11
C THR A 288 -45.83 -25.80 -1.75
N ARG A 289 -46.05 -26.06 -0.45
CA ARG A 289 -47.12 -26.93 0.06
C ARG A 289 -48.45 -26.22 0.31
N LEU A 290 -48.53 -24.90 0.13
CA LEU A 290 -49.78 -24.15 0.31
C LEU A 290 -50.86 -24.63 -0.66
N GLY A 291 -52.05 -24.90 -0.12
CA GLY A 291 -53.24 -25.23 -0.89
C GLY A 291 -53.79 -24.05 -1.71
N PRO A 292 -54.84 -24.27 -2.51
CA PRO A 292 -55.40 -23.28 -3.44
C PRO A 292 -55.90 -21.97 -2.78
N GLY A 293 -56.13 -21.97 -1.46
CA GLY A 293 -56.49 -20.81 -0.65
C GLY A 293 -55.35 -20.26 0.23
N GLY A 294 -54.10 -20.70 0.02
CA GLY A 294 -52.94 -20.18 0.74
C GLY A 294 -52.81 -20.68 2.18
N LEU A 295 -53.47 -21.80 2.53
CA LEU A 295 -53.33 -22.47 3.82
C LEU A 295 -52.50 -23.75 3.67
N ASP A 296 -51.63 -24.05 4.64
CA ASP A 296 -50.85 -25.29 4.67
C ASP A 296 -51.77 -26.47 5.08
N PRO A 297 -51.84 -27.54 4.25
CA PRO A 297 -52.55 -28.78 4.59
C PRO A 297 -52.23 -29.33 5.98
N LEU A 298 -50.94 -29.35 6.36
CA LEU A 298 -50.52 -29.96 7.62
C LEU A 298 -50.91 -29.11 8.83
N GLU A 299 -50.83 -27.79 8.70
CA GLU A 299 -51.24 -26.86 9.76
C GLU A 299 -52.76 -26.92 9.97
N VAL A 300 -53.53 -26.97 8.87
CA VAL A 300 -54.98 -27.12 8.95
C VAL A 300 -55.34 -28.44 9.61
N PHE A 301 -54.77 -29.57 9.17
CA PHE A 301 -55.02 -30.90 9.75
C PHE A 301 -54.76 -30.94 11.27
N ASN A 302 -53.61 -30.45 11.73
CA ASN A 302 -53.25 -30.44 13.15
C ASN A 302 -54.16 -29.52 14.00
N SER A 303 -54.77 -28.51 13.38
CA SER A 303 -55.70 -27.60 14.05
C SER A 303 -57.17 -28.07 14.02
N LEU A 304 -57.48 -29.16 13.32
CA LEU A 304 -58.84 -29.72 13.27
C LEU A 304 -59.19 -30.42 14.60
N PRO A 305 -60.48 -30.44 14.99
CA PRO A 305 -60.97 -31.27 16.09
C PRO A 305 -60.65 -32.76 15.88
N GLU A 306 -60.33 -33.49 16.96
CA GLU A 306 -60.01 -34.94 16.90
C GLU A 306 -61.04 -35.80 16.11
N PRO A 307 -62.37 -35.55 16.18
CA PRO A 307 -63.33 -36.30 15.37
C PRO A 307 -63.13 -36.09 13.87
N LEU A 308 -62.79 -34.87 13.44
CA LEU A 308 -62.54 -34.54 12.04
C LEU A 308 -61.17 -35.07 11.57
N GLN A 309 -60.14 -34.98 12.42
CA GLN A 309 -58.83 -35.58 12.15
C GLN A 309 -58.95 -37.08 11.84
N LYS A 310 -59.69 -37.82 12.69
CA LYS A 310 -59.96 -39.25 12.50
C LYS A 310 -60.72 -39.56 11.21
N CYS A 311 -61.63 -38.67 10.78
CA CYS A 311 -62.34 -38.83 9.50
C CYS A 311 -61.39 -38.72 8.30
N PHE A 312 -60.44 -37.79 8.34
CA PHE A 312 -59.42 -37.63 7.29
C PHE A 312 -58.34 -38.72 7.33
N GLU A 313 -57.97 -39.23 8.52
CA GLU A 313 -57.06 -40.38 8.67
C GLU A 313 -57.65 -41.70 8.15
N SER A 314 -58.95 -41.91 8.40
CA SER A 314 -59.67 -43.12 7.96
C SER A 314 -60.20 -43.03 6.53
N GLN A 315 -60.10 -41.87 5.88
CA GLN A 315 -60.66 -41.56 4.55
C GLN A 315 -62.16 -41.92 4.42
N ASP A 316 -62.91 -41.84 5.52
CA ASP A 316 -64.32 -42.24 5.58
C ASP A 316 -65.24 -41.02 5.33
N ILE A 317 -65.67 -40.86 4.07
CA ILE A 317 -66.57 -39.80 3.61
C ILE A 317 -67.94 -39.84 4.35
N PRO A 318 -68.58 -41.01 4.53
CA PRO A 318 -69.78 -41.13 5.37
C PRO A 318 -69.60 -40.64 6.81
N LEU A 319 -68.47 -40.97 7.44
CA LEU A 319 -68.17 -40.56 8.82
C LEU A 319 -67.94 -39.05 8.92
N LEU A 320 -67.33 -38.44 7.90
CA LEU A 320 -67.16 -37.00 7.78
C LEU A 320 -68.51 -36.27 7.67
N GLN A 321 -69.44 -36.76 6.85
CA GLN A 321 -70.78 -36.18 6.73
C GLN A 321 -71.56 -36.27 8.05
N LYS A 322 -71.41 -37.39 8.78
CA LYS A 322 -72.05 -37.59 10.08
C LYS A 322 -71.50 -36.64 11.14
N THR A 323 -70.18 -36.52 11.25
CA THR A 323 -69.50 -35.61 12.20
C THR A 323 -69.79 -34.14 11.90
N ILE A 324 -69.94 -33.77 10.63
CA ILE A 324 -70.39 -32.42 10.21
C ILE A 324 -71.85 -32.17 10.62
N SER A 325 -72.72 -33.18 10.53
CA SER A 325 -74.14 -33.04 10.89
C SER A 325 -74.39 -32.96 12.40
N GLU A 326 -73.48 -33.51 13.20
CA GLU A 326 -73.53 -33.49 14.67
C GLU A 326 -72.93 -32.20 15.27
N MET A 327 -72.13 -31.47 14.50
CA MET A 327 -71.45 -30.23 14.91
C MET A 327 -72.33 -28.98 14.64
N PRO A 328 -72.19 -27.88 15.41
CA PRO A 328 -72.83 -26.61 15.09
C PRO A 328 -72.51 -26.13 13.67
N GLU A 329 -73.52 -25.63 12.95
CA GLU A 329 -73.37 -25.24 11.53
C GLU A 329 -72.25 -24.21 11.28
N ASP A 330 -72.02 -23.31 12.23
CA ASP A 330 -70.98 -22.27 12.13
C ASP A 330 -69.56 -22.84 12.24
N GLU A 331 -69.34 -23.83 13.11
CA GLU A 331 -68.06 -24.49 13.30
C GLU A 331 -67.75 -25.42 12.12
N ALA A 332 -68.76 -26.16 11.65
CA ALA A 332 -68.64 -27.02 10.48
C ALA A 332 -68.26 -26.23 9.22
N ARG A 333 -68.90 -25.07 8.98
CA ARG A 333 -68.56 -24.18 7.86
C ARG A 333 -67.15 -23.61 7.98
N TYR A 334 -66.73 -23.24 9.18
CA TYR A 334 -65.39 -22.70 9.44
C TYR A 334 -64.29 -23.73 9.13
N HIS A 335 -64.41 -24.95 9.65
CA HIS A 335 -63.43 -26.01 9.43
C HIS A 335 -63.46 -26.54 7.99
N MET A 336 -64.64 -26.69 7.39
CA MET A 336 -64.77 -27.16 6.00
C MET A 336 -64.17 -26.18 5.00
N LYS A 337 -64.42 -24.87 5.16
CA LYS A 337 -63.81 -23.85 4.32
C LYS A 337 -62.28 -23.91 4.38
N ARG A 338 -61.71 -24.10 5.57
CA ARG A 338 -60.26 -24.26 5.76
C ARG A 338 -59.73 -25.56 5.14
N CYS A 339 -60.49 -26.65 5.17
CA CYS A 339 -60.11 -27.90 4.50
C CYS A 339 -60.09 -27.75 2.98
N ILE A 340 -60.97 -26.93 2.41
CA ILE A 340 -60.99 -26.63 0.97
C ILE A 340 -59.84 -25.68 0.61
N ASP A 341 -59.66 -24.61 1.38
CA ASP A 341 -58.63 -23.59 1.16
C ASP A 341 -57.20 -24.15 1.34
N SER A 342 -57.02 -25.19 2.17
CA SER A 342 -55.76 -25.93 2.30
C SER A 342 -55.62 -27.09 1.32
N GLY A 343 -56.66 -27.44 0.55
CA GLY A 343 -56.63 -28.56 -0.39
C GLY A 343 -56.77 -29.95 0.25
N LEU A 344 -57.09 -30.04 1.56
CA LEU A 344 -57.44 -31.30 2.24
C LEU A 344 -58.72 -31.94 1.70
N TRP A 345 -59.65 -31.11 1.22
CA TRP A 345 -60.95 -31.54 0.71
C TRP A 345 -61.26 -30.83 -0.59
N VAL A 346 -61.49 -31.58 -1.67
CA VAL A 346 -61.91 -31.02 -2.96
C VAL A 346 -63.42 -31.23 -3.12
N PRO A 347 -64.23 -30.17 -3.16
CA PRO A 347 -65.66 -30.30 -3.39
C PRO A 347 -65.94 -30.88 -4.80
N ASP A 348 -66.57 -32.06 -4.83
CA ASP A 348 -67.12 -32.77 -6.00
C ASP A 348 -66.16 -33.06 -7.19
N ALA A 349 -65.46 -34.20 -7.11
CA ALA A 349 -64.80 -34.86 -8.25
C ALA A 349 -65.76 -35.44 -9.32
N ASN A 350 -67.09 -35.29 -9.16
CA ASN A 350 -68.10 -35.88 -10.06
C ASN A 350 -68.67 -34.95 -11.14
N SER A 351 -68.03 -33.80 -11.43
CA SER A 351 -68.47 -32.90 -12.52
C SER A 351 -67.41 -32.60 -13.59
N LYS A 352 -66.30 -33.33 -13.63
CA LYS A 352 -65.34 -33.30 -14.75
C LYS A 352 -64.77 -34.68 -15.06
N GLN A 353 -65.62 -35.58 -15.53
CA GLN A 353 -65.21 -36.58 -16.52
C GLN A 353 -65.55 -36.04 -17.90
N ASN A 354 -64.53 -35.56 -18.63
CA ASN A 354 -64.28 -35.80 -20.06
C ASN A 354 -63.29 -34.76 -20.62
N GLY A 355 -62.09 -35.22 -21.00
CA GLY A 355 -61.16 -34.47 -21.84
C GLY A 355 -59.67 -34.72 -21.55
N ASP A 356 -59.21 -35.93 -21.86
CA ASP A 356 -57.88 -36.39 -22.35
C ASP A 356 -56.59 -35.99 -21.59
N GLU A 357 -55.87 -36.98 -21.03
CA GLU A 357 -54.60 -37.58 -21.53
C GLU A 357 -53.46 -36.54 -21.61
N GLU A 358 -52.29 -36.68 -20.97
CA GLU A 358 -51.34 -37.78 -20.99
C GLU A 358 -50.39 -37.68 -19.78
N GLU A 359 -49.94 -38.81 -19.24
CA GLU A 359 -48.67 -38.89 -18.50
C GLU A 359 -47.49 -38.55 -19.44
N PRO A 360 -46.38 -38.04 -18.90
CA PRO A 360 -45.14 -38.75 -19.18
C PRO A 360 -44.31 -38.96 -17.91
N ILE A 361 -44.20 -40.23 -17.55
CA ILE A 361 -42.96 -41.03 -17.50
C ILE A 361 -41.66 -40.26 -17.17
N TYR A 362 -41.08 -40.67 -16.03
CA TYR A 362 -39.65 -40.81 -15.70
C TYR A 362 -38.60 -40.28 -16.72
N SER A 363 -37.73 -39.38 -16.25
CA SER A 363 -36.32 -39.28 -16.68
C SER A 363 -35.47 -39.00 -15.44
N GLU A 364 -34.95 -40.05 -14.80
CA GLU A 364 -33.57 -40.56 -14.92
C GLU A 364 -32.46 -39.56 -14.56
N ALA A 365 -31.64 -40.04 -13.62
CA ALA A 365 -30.41 -39.47 -13.11
C ALA A 365 -29.43 -39.09 -14.23
N LYS A 366 -28.75 -37.95 -14.04
CA LYS A 366 -27.51 -37.64 -14.75
C LYS A 366 -26.35 -38.29 -14.01
N ASP A 367 -25.87 -39.41 -14.54
CA ASP A 367 -24.53 -39.91 -14.29
C ASP A 367 -23.55 -39.45 -15.39
N VAL A 368 -22.30 -39.37 -14.96
CA VAL A 368 -21.12 -38.72 -15.55
C VAL A 368 -20.62 -39.40 -16.84
N PRO A 369 -20.01 -38.68 -17.81
CA PRO A 369 -19.22 -39.30 -18.86
C PRO A 369 -17.74 -39.43 -18.46
N THR A 370 -17.23 -40.66 -18.48
CA THR A 370 -15.79 -40.96 -18.66
C THR A 370 -15.61 -41.92 -19.85
N PRO A 371 -14.42 -41.93 -20.49
CA PRO A 371 -14.28 -42.08 -21.93
C PRO A 371 -13.96 -43.51 -22.40
N ASP A 372 -14.29 -43.78 -23.67
CA ASP A 372 -14.01 -45.03 -24.38
C ASP A 372 -12.50 -45.32 -24.56
N PRO A 373 -12.10 -46.59 -24.56
CA PRO A 373 -10.84 -47.05 -25.14
C PRO A 373 -11.07 -47.73 -26.51
N GLU A 374 -10.49 -47.15 -27.56
CA GLU A 374 -9.79 -47.86 -28.64
C GLU A 374 -8.72 -46.97 -29.28
#